data_AF-A0A1G9XGD4-F1
#
_entry.id   AF-A0A1G9XGD4-F1
#
_cell.length_a   1.000
_cell.length_b   1.000
_cell.length_c   1.000
_cell.angle_alpha   90.00
_cell.angle_beta   90.00
_cell.angle_gamma   90.00
#
_symmetry.space_group_name_H-M   'P 1'
#
loop_
_entity.id
_entity.type
_entity.pdbx_description
1 polymer ?
#
loop_
_entity_poly.entity_id
_entity_poly.type
_entity_poly.pdbx_seq_one_letter_code
_entity_poly.pdbx_strand_id
1 'polypeptide(L)'
;MKHIGKLLNVLCITLAIAICLLMAAGCAARSSSETSAASTAAVAPSHDGKEINGAADMAVPQSPEATATAQAAGAEKGGIAAPKDEASLEKEAQATAGSSLNRKIIKTVNMIIETQEFDKLISSLQQNTQKFGGFVESSSVSGLGINQKLDEPNAPGRNGYITVRIPTDKLGEFTALVGTLGNVTQKDENSQDITLTYADTEARKKALQVEYERLMALLEKAESLDSVVALESRLSEVRYQLDNYSSELRRYDSLVDFSTVTVNINEVKRFTPQQSEKQGIGERITIGLQETWLDIRDGAGDFLVWFVVDLPYILIFAAFVVLVIFLIRRGIKKSRAKQAAAPRYPLYPQAPQGFVPPVQNTTNPEHKDENK
;
A
#
# COMPACT_ATOMS: atom_id res chain seq x y z
N MET A 1 -22.20 -59.96 18.28
CA MET A 1 -21.38 -59.03 19.12
C MET A 1 -20.21 -58.35 18.38
N LYS A 2 -19.52 -58.96 17.41
CA LYS A 2 -18.39 -58.33 16.70
C LYS A 2 -18.77 -57.17 15.77
N HIS A 3 -19.98 -57.15 15.20
CA HIS A 3 -20.40 -56.11 14.25
C HIS A 3 -20.80 -54.77 14.91
N ILE A 4 -21.43 -54.79 16.10
CA ILE A 4 -21.80 -53.56 16.83
C ILE A 4 -20.57 -52.79 17.33
N GLY A 5 -19.53 -53.49 17.81
CA GLY A 5 -18.28 -52.86 18.22
C GLY A 5 -17.52 -52.25 17.05
N LYS A 6 -17.57 -52.89 15.87
CA LYS A 6 -17.00 -52.34 14.64
C LYS A 6 -17.77 -51.10 14.16
N LEU A 7 -19.10 -51.10 14.22
CA LEU A 7 -19.93 -49.93 13.87
C LEU A 7 -19.67 -48.75 14.80
N LEU A 8 -19.49 -48.99 16.11
CA LEU A 8 -19.16 -47.92 17.05
C LEU A 8 -17.77 -47.33 16.81
N ASN A 9 -16.76 -48.18 16.55
CA ASN A 9 -15.43 -47.71 16.21
C ASN A 9 -15.41 -46.95 14.88
N VAL A 10 -16.15 -47.43 13.88
CA VAL A 10 -16.29 -46.73 12.59
C VAL A 10 -16.96 -45.37 12.78
N LEU A 11 -18.03 -45.27 13.58
CA LEU A 11 -18.70 -44.01 13.88
C LEU A 11 -17.77 -43.02 14.62
N CYS A 12 -16.99 -43.50 15.59
CA CYS A 12 -16.02 -42.66 16.31
C CYS A 12 -14.87 -42.21 15.40
N ILE A 13 -14.39 -43.07 14.49
CA ILE A 13 -13.36 -42.73 13.52
C ILE A 13 -13.91 -41.72 12.51
N THR A 14 -15.14 -41.88 12.01
CA THR A 14 -15.75 -40.92 11.08
C THR A 14 -16.05 -39.59 11.74
N LEU A 15 -16.46 -39.58 13.02
CA LEU A 15 -16.68 -38.34 13.77
C LEU A 15 -15.36 -37.63 14.07
N ALA A 16 -14.30 -38.37 14.40
CA ALA A 16 -12.96 -37.80 14.58
C ALA A 16 -12.40 -37.24 13.27
N ILE A 17 -12.59 -37.93 12.14
CA ILE A 17 -12.20 -37.45 10.81
C ILE A 17 -13.01 -36.21 10.41
N ALA A 18 -14.31 -36.16 10.70
CA ALA A 18 -15.15 -34.99 10.42
C ALA A 18 -14.72 -33.78 11.26
N ILE A 19 -14.36 -33.98 12.54
CA ILE A 19 -13.82 -32.92 13.41
C ILE A 19 -12.44 -32.46 12.91
N CYS A 20 -11.58 -33.39 12.46
CA CYS A 20 -10.29 -33.05 11.88
C CYS A 20 -10.42 -32.27 10.55
N LEU A 21 -11.41 -32.62 9.72
CA LEU A 21 -11.73 -31.91 8.47
C LEU A 21 -12.33 -30.52 8.74
N LEU A 22 -13.14 -30.36 9.79
CA LEU A 22 -13.67 -29.06 10.22
C LEU A 22 -12.56 -28.13 10.76
N MET A 23 -11.56 -28.68 11.46
CA MET A 23 -10.40 -27.91 11.93
C MET A 23 -9.44 -27.55 10.77
N ALA A 24 -9.31 -28.40 9.75
CA ALA A 24 -8.53 -28.10 8.54
C ALA A 24 -9.21 -27.08 7.62
N ALA A 25 -10.54 -27.01 7.61
CA ALA A 25 -11.30 -26.02 6.84
C ALA A 25 -11.23 -24.60 7.42
N GLY A 26 -10.76 -24.44 8.66
CA GLY A 26 -10.51 -23.12 9.28
C GLY A 26 -9.27 -22.38 8.75
N CYS A 27 -8.43 -23.02 7.93
CA CYS A 27 -7.19 -22.42 7.40
C CYS A 27 -7.20 -22.14 5.89
N ALA A 28 -8.34 -22.20 5.20
CA ALA A 28 -8.39 -21.90 3.77
C ALA A 28 -9.70 -21.24 3.34
N ALA A 29 -9.83 -19.94 3.63
CA ALA A 29 -10.78 -19.06 2.95
C ALA A 29 -10.11 -17.73 2.61
N ARG A 30 -9.17 -17.77 1.65
CA ARG A 30 -8.75 -16.59 0.89
C ARG A 30 -9.16 -16.83 -0.56
N SER A 31 -10.35 -16.39 -0.93
CA SER A 31 -10.82 -16.41 -2.31
C SER A 31 -10.09 -15.32 -3.10
N SER A 32 -9.08 -15.71 -3.85
CA SER A 32 -8.59 -14.96 -5.00
C SER A 32 -9.48 -15.29 -6.20
N SER A 33 -10.16 -14.30 -6.76
CA SER A 33 -10.70 -14.37 -8.10
C SER A 33 -10.26 -13.13 -8.88
N GLU A 34 -9.16 -13.28 -9.61
CA GLU A 34 -8.93 -12.49 -10.81
C GLU A 34 -9.51 -13.26 -12.01
N THR A 35 -10.29 -12.59 -12.86
CA THR A 35 -10.34 -12.92 -14.30
C THR A 35 -10.66 -11.65 -15.09
N SER A 36 -9.85 -11.42 -16.10
CA SER A 36 -9.79 -10.27 -16.99
C SER A 36 -10.88 -10.23 -18.07
N ALA A 37 -11.17 -9.00 -18.51
CA ALA A 37 -11.43 -8.51 -19.87
C ALA A 37 -12.60 -9.04 -20.75
N ALA A 38 -13.42 -8.04 -21.13
CA ALA A 38 -14.04 -7.75 -22.43
C ALA A 38 -15.31 -8.50 -22.90
N SER A 39 -16.44 -7.76 -22.98
CA SER A 39 -17.11 -7.36 -24.24
C SER A 39 -18.58 -6.95 -24.02
N THR A 40 -18.89 -5.72 -24.44
CA THR A 40 -20.12 -5.21 -25.11
C THR A 40 -21.51 -5.58 -24.56
N ALA A 41 -22.26 -4.56 -24.08
CA ALA A 41 -23.49 -4.04 -24.70
C ALA A 41 -24.34 -3.19 -23.73
N ALA A 42 -24.68 -1.98 -24.20
CA ALA A 42 -25.92 -1.21 -23.98
C ALA A 42 -26.48 -1.02 -22.55
N VAL A 43 -26.69 0.24 -22.18
CA VAL A 43 -28.03 0.87 -22.02
C VAL A 43 -27.82 2.36 -21.68
N ALA A 44 -28.61 3.21 -22.35
CA ALA A 44 -28.65 4.67 -22.23
C ALA A 44 -29.07 5.17 -20.83
N PRO A 45 -28.93 6.48 -20.55
CA PRO A 45 -30.15 7.28 -20.64
C PRO A 45 -29.98 8.60 -21.39
N SER A 46 -31.04 8.91 -22.11
CA SER A 46 -31.38 10.19 -22.74
C SER A 46 -31.74 11.24 -21.69
N HIS A 47 -31.21 12.45 -21.83
CA HIS A 47 -32.00 13.66 -21.59
C HIS A 47 -31.59 14.80 -22.53
N ASP A 48 -32.62 15.32 -23.18
CA ASP A 48 -32.69 16.32 -24.24
C ASP A 48 -32.27 17.72 -23.78
N GLY A 49 -31.72 18.52 -24.70
CA GLY A 49 -31.25 19.87 -24.36
C GLY A 49 -30.62 20.74 -25.46
N LYS A 50 -31.13 20.67 -26.70
CA LYS A 50 -31.23 21.76 -27.70
C LYS A 50 -29.96 22.44 -28.27
N GLU A 51 -29.93 22.41 -29.60
CA GLU A 51 -28.98 22.92 -30.59
C GLU A 51 -28.51 24.38 -30.44
N ILE A 52 -27.27 24.65 -30.85
CA ILE A 52 -26.95 25.65 -31.89
C ILE A 52 -25.75 25.19 -32.74
N ASN A 53 -25.93 25.25 -34.06
CA ASN A 53 -24.95 24.94 -35.09
C ASN A 53 -23.88 26.05 -35.20
N GLY A 54 -22.63 25.66 -35.48
CA GLY A 54 -21.55 26.59 -35.83
C GLY A 54 -20.36 25.86 -36.41
N ALA A 55 -20.32 25.77 -37.74
CA ALA A 55 -19.23 25.21 -38.52
C ALA A 55 -17.91 25.98 -38.33
N ALA A 56 -16.80 25.25 -38.20
CA ALA A 56 -15.48 25.70 -38.59
C ALA A 56 -14.59 24.47 -38.82
N ASP A 57 -14.62 24.01 -40.07
CA ASP A 57 -13.55 23.29 -40.72
C ASP A 57 -12.30 24.17 -40.69
N MET A 58 -11.17 23.68 -40.17
CA MET A 58 -9.86 24.18 -40.57
C MET A 58 -8.75 23.18 -40.24
N ALA A 59 -8.30 22.56 -41.33
CA ALA A 59 -7.16 21.68 -41.45
C ALA A 59 -5.87 22.25 -40.84
N VAL A 60 -5.12 21.35 -40.23
CA VAL A 60 -3.71 21.51 -39.84
C VAL A 60 -2.86 21.60 -41.12
N PRO A 61 -2.10 22.68 -41.36
CA PRO A 61 -1.08 22.67 -42.39
C PRO A 61 0.23 22.16 -41.78
N GLN A 62 0.72 21.03 -42.29
CA GLN A 62 2.10 20.57 -42.09
C GLN A 62 3.05 21.53 -42.83
N SER A 63 4.05 22.05 -42.11
CA SER A 63 5.14 22.84 -42.69
C SER A 63 6.18 21.94 -43.38
N PRO A 64 6.75 22.36 -44.52
CA PRO A 64 7.66 21.55 -45.33
C PRO A 64 9.10 21.55 -44.79
N GLU A 65 9.77 20.40 -44.97
CA GLU A 65 11.19 20.19 -44.77
C GLU A 65 12.02 21.10 -45.68
N ALA A 66 12.95 21.86 -45.09
CA ALA A 66 13.94 22.63 -45.82
C ALA A 66 15.30 21.92 -45.75
N THR A 67 15.67 21.31 -46.87
CA THR A 67 17.00 20.79 -47.18
C THR A 67 17.99 21.96 -47.28
N ALA A 68 19.00 21.99 -46.40
CA ALA A 68 20.13 22.90 -46.52
C ALA A 68 21.43 22.11 -46.67
N THR A 69 21.85 21.99 -47.92
CA THR A 69 23.18 21.55 -48.36
C THR A 69 24.21 22.62 -47.98
N ALA A 70 25.24 22.27 -47.21
CA ALA A 70 26.42 23.12 -47.01
C ALA A 70 27.64 22.39 -47.56
N GLN A 71 28.10 22.89 -48.70
CA GLN A 71 29.25 22.43 -49.45
C GLN A 71 30.53 23.02 -48.86
N ALA A 72 31.47 22.14 -48.55
CA ALA A 72 32.81 22.45 -48.08
C ALA A 72 33.67 23.08 -49.19
N ALA A 73 34.42 24.13 -48.85
CA ALA A 73 35.53 24.62 -49.65
C ALA A 73 36.64 25.19 -48.76
N GLY A 74 37.86 24.65 -48.93
CA GLY A 74 39.08 25.46 -48.99
C GLY A 74 39.82 25.72 -47.67
N ALA A 75 40.53 24.73 -47.17
CA ALA A 75 41.67 24.90 -46.28
C ALA A 75 42.95 25.15 -47.12
N GLU A 76 43.69 26.22 -46.82
CA GLU A 76 45.10 26.39 -47.18
C GLU A 76 45.89 26.88 -45.96
N LYS A 77 47.11 26.38 -45.86
CA LYS A 77 48.00 26.30 -44.69
C LYS A 77 48.80 27.58 -44.42
N GLY A 78 49.15 27.71 -43.13
CA GLY A 78 50.40 28.32 -42.63
C GLY A 78 50.15 28.90 -41.24
N GLY A 79 50.79 28.51 -40.13
CA GLY A 79 52.00 27.76 -39.88
C GLY A 79 52.56 28.29 -38.56
N ILE A 80 52.21 27.62 -37.46
CA ILE A 80 52.92 27.43 -36.17
C ILE A 80 53.68 28.64 -35.57
N ALA A 81 53.20 29.11 -34.40
CA ALA A 81 54.03 29.27 -33.19
C ALA A 81 53.14 29.45 -31.94
N ALA A 82 53.13 28.46 -31.06
CA ALA A 82 52.80 28.65 -29.65
C ALA A 82 54.06 29.21 -28.95
N PRO A 83 53.89 29.96 -27.85
CA PRO A 83 53.88 29.25 -26.57
C PRO A 83 52.80 29.75 -25.60
N LYS A 84 52.20 28.75 -24.93
CA LYS A 84 51.79 28.71 -23.52
C LYS A 84 51.63 30.05 -22.78
N ASP A 85 50.37 30.40 -22.51
CA ASP A 85 49.97 31.10 -21.29
C ASP A 85 48.74 30.41 -20.71
N GLU A 86 48.98 29.42 -19.84
CA GLU A 86 47.94 28.73 -19.04
C GLU A 86 47.30 29.65 -17.99
N ALA A 87 47.77 30.90 -17.84
CA ALA A 87 47.22 31.90 -16.93
C ALA A 87 45.93 32.59 -17.42
N SER A 88 45.52 32.33 -18.67
CA SER A 88 44.34 32.98 -19.28
C SER A 88 43.03 32.21 -19.02
N LEU A 89 43.12 30.90 -18.75
CA LEU A 89 41.95 30.02 -18.59
C LEU A 89 41.43 29.99 -17.14
N GLU A 90 42.25 30.40 -16.16
CA GLU A 90 41.84 30.48 -14.75
C GLU A 90 41.01 31.74 -14.45
N LYS A 91 41.15 32.79 -15.27
CA LYS A 91 40.45 34.07 -15.09
C LYS A 91 39.01 34.04 -15.63
N GLU A 92 38.71 33.19 -16.60
CA GLU A 92 37.33 32.94 -17.06
C GLU A 92 36.60 31.90 -16.18
N ALA A 93 37.34 31.00 -15.51
CA ALA A 93 36.77 30.08 -14.53
C ALA A 93 36.38 30.75 -13.20
N GLN A 94 37.00 31.89 -12.85
CA GLN A 94 36.62 32.67 -11.66
C GLN A 94 35.49 33.68 -11.92
N ALA A 95 35.24 34.07 -13.17
CA ALA A 95 34.10 34.90 -13.53
C ALA A 95 32.75 34.16 -13.44
N THR A 96 32.76 32.82 -13.50
CA THR A 96 31.57 31.97 -13.32
C THR A 96 31.21 31.76 -11.84
N ALA A 97 32.14 31.94 -10.91
CA ALA A 97 31.88 31.85 -9.47
C ALA A 97 31.14 33.09 -8.93
N GLY A 98 31.38 34.27 -9.51
CA GLY A 98 30.73 35.54 -9.14
C GLY A 98 29.30 35.72 -9.68
N SER A 99 28.89 34.94 -10.67
CA SER A 99 27.52 34.95 -11.24
C SER A 99 26.49 34.26 -10.32
N SER A 100 26.95 33.51 -9.32
CA SER A 100 26.07 32.80 -8.38
C SER A 100 25.36 33.72 -7.37
N LEU A 101 25.87 34.92 -7.11
CA LEU A 101 25.41 35.79 -6.02
C LEU A 101 24.11 36.54 -6.31
N ASN A 102 23.63 36.55 -7.55
CA ASN A 102 22.36 37.21 -7.90
C ASN A 102 21.36 36.27 -8.60
N ARG A 103 21.58 34.96 -8.53
CA ARG A 103 20.61 34.00 -9.05
C ARG A 103 19.47 33.85 -8.07
N LYS A 104 18.25 34.03 -8.56
CA LYS A 104 17.02 33.80 -7.81
C LYS A 104 16.64 32.33 -8.02
N ILE A 105 17.02 31.46 -7.07
CA ILE A 105 16.77 30.01 -7.16
C ILE A 105 15.79 29.61 -6.06
N ILE A 106 14.68 29.01 -6.46
CA ILE A 106 13.71 28.39 -5.56
C ILE A 106 14.09 26.93 -5.37
N LYS A 107 14.19 26.48 -4.12
CA LYS A 107 14.44 25.07 -3.79
C LYS A 107 13.24 24.46 -3.08
N THR A 108 12.85 23.28 -3.54
CA THR A 108 11.75 22.50 -2.97
C THR A 108 12.23 21.07 -2.75
N VAL A 109 12.00 20.55 -1.56
CA VAL A 109 12.31 19.17 -1.18
C VAL A 109 11.05 18.48 -0.74
N ASN A 110 10.75 17.34 -1.36
CA ASN A 110 9.67 16.45 -0.92
C ASN A 110 10.29 15.18 -0.36
N MET A 111 9.91 14.80 0.86
CA MET A 111 10.38 13.58 1.51
C MET A 111 9.20 12.75 1.96
N ILE A 112 9.32 11.44 1.81
CA ILE A 112 8.43 10.46 2.43
C ILE A 112 9.25 9.73 3.48
N ILE A 113 8.74 9.73 4.71
CA ILE A 113 9.43 9.21 5.89
C ILE A 113 8.50 8.25 6.60
N GLU A 114 9.04 7.09 6.94
CA GLU A 114 8.39 6.14 7.81
C GLU A 114 8.94 6.28 9.23
N THR A 115 8.06 6.12 10.22
CA THR A 115 8.43 6.18 11.64
C THR A 115 7.59 5.21 12.47
N GLN A 116 8.20 4.66 13.52
CA GLN A 116 7.49 3.93 14.57
C GLN A 116 7.05 4.85 15.73
N GLU A 117 7.67 6.03 15.84
CA GLU A 117 7.44 6.98 16.93
C GLU A 117 6.91 8.31 16.35
N PHE A 118 5.66 8.30 15.89
CA PHE A 118 5.06 9.42 15.14
C PHE A 118 5.09 10.75 15.90
N ASP A 119 4.61 10.77 17.15
CA ASP A 119 4.49 12.02 17.93
C ASP A 119 5.86 12.63 18.29
N LYS A 120 6.85 11.78 18.54
CA LYS A 120 8.24 12.22 18.80
C LYS A 120 8.87 12.78 17.53
N LEU A 121 8.64 12.17 16.37
CA LEU A 121 9.16 12.66 15.10
C LEU A 121 8.57 14.04 14.75
N ILE A 122 7.24 14.21 14.86
CA ILE A 122 6.59 15.51 14.62
C ILE A 122 7.15 16.58 15.55
N SER A 123 7.25 16.29 16.85
CA SER A 123 7.80 17.24 17.83
C SER A 123 9.25 17.60 17.52
N SER A 124 10.06 16.60 17.14
CA SER A 124 11.46 16.80 16.77
C SER A 124 11.60 17.62 15.50
N LEU A 125 10.75 17.40 14.48
CA LEU A 125 10.74 18.19 13.25
C LEU A 125 10.39 19.65 13.54
N GLN A 126 9.38 19.91 14.36
CA GLN A 126 9.00 21.28 14.73
C GLN A 126 10.11 22.01 15.49
N GLN A 127 10.75 21.34 16.46
CA GLN A 127 11.87 21.91 17.22
C GLN A 127 13.09 22.17 16.34
N ASN A 128 13.46 21.21 15.49
CA ASN A 128 14.59 21.39 14.57
C ASN A 128 14.29 22.49 13.56
N THR A 129 13.06 22.58 13.04
CA THR A 129 12.65 23.69 12.14
C THR A 129 12.92 25.04 12.77
N GLN A 130 12.52 25.25 14.04
CA GLN A 130 12.80 26.49 14.76
C GLN A 130 14.30 26.70 15.01
N LYS A 131 15.03 25.63 15.35
CA LYS A 131 16.49 25.68 15.58
C LYS A 131 17.27 26.15 14.35
N PHE A 132 16.83 25.77 13.14
CA PHE A 132 17.42 26.22 11.88
C PHE A 132 16.90 27.58 11.41
N GLY A 133 16.12 28.30 12.23
CA GLY A 133 15.57 29.61 11.90
C GLY A 133 14.41 29.57 10.90
N GLY A 134 13.81 28.40 10.72
CA GLY A 134 12.63 28.20 9.90
C GLY A 134 11.33 28.24 10.67
N PHE A 135 10.22 28.07 9.95
CA PHE A 135 8.88 28.00 10.54
C PHE A 135 8.04 26.93 9.86
N VAL A 136 7.01 26.46 10.58
CA VAL A 136 6.03 25.52 10.04
C VAL A 136 4.96 26.32 9.31
N GLU A 137 4.80 26.07 8.02
CA GLU A 137 3.78 26.73 7.19
C GLU A 137 2.43 26.01 7.32
N SER A 138 2.46 24.68 7.29
CA SER A 138 1.27 23.87 7.52
C SER A 138 1.65 22.52 8.15
N SER A 139 0.74 21.99 8.96
CA SER A 139 0.87 20.67 9.56
C SER A 139 -0.52 20.08 9.67
N SER A 140 -0.69 18.85 9.22
CA SER A 140 -1.92 18.11 9.40
C SER A 140 -1.60 16.65 9.67
N VAL A 141 -2.42 16.06 10.52
CA VAL A 141 -2.30 14.66 10.92
C VAL A 141 -3.68 14.04 10.77
N SER A 142 -3.72 12.89 10.14
CA SER A 142 -4.94 12.10 9.96
C SER A 142 -4.67 10.61 10.20
N GLY A 143 -5.74 9.83 10.36
CA GLY A 143 -5.64 8.40 10.60
C GLY A 143 -5.84 8.00 12.08
N LEU A 144 -5.93 6.69 12.30
CA LEU A 144 -6.08 6.08 13.62
C LEU A 144 -4.70 5.69 14.12
N GLY A 145 -4.41 5.96 15.39
CA GLY A 145 -3.14 5.57 15.99
C GLY A 145 -2.94 4.06 15.96
N ILE A 146 -1.71 3.59 15.82
CA ILE A 146 -1.33 2.16 15.82
C ILE A 146 -1.83 1.38 17.05
N ASN A 147 -2.16 2.08 18.14
CA ASN A 147 -2.67 1.50 19.39
C ASN A 147 -4.19 1.27 19.38
N GLN A 148 -4.92 1.80 18.39
CA GLN A 148 -6.37 1.65 18.24
C GLN A 148 -6.71 0.73 17.05
N LYS A 149 -6.58 -0.58 17.31
CA LYS A 149 -7.15 -1.73 16.60
C LYS A 149 -6.44 -2.31 15.37
N LEU A 150 -6.32 -3.64 15.53
CA LEU A 150 -6.17 -4.74 14.58
C LEU A 150 -4.77 -5.01 14.06
N ASP A 151 -4.29 -6.21 14.39
CA ASP A 151 -3.11 -6.90 13.87
C ASP A 151 -3.27 -7.26 12.38
N GLU A 152 -3.75 -6.30 11.61
CA GLU A 152 -3.66 -6.28 10.16
C GLU A 152 -2.28 -5.71 9.80
N PRO A 153 -1.47 -6.42 9.00
CA PRO A 153 -0.22 -5.90 8.45
C PRO A 153 -0.39 -4.57 7.69
N ASN A 154 -1.63 -4.27 7.27
CA ASN A 154 -2.03 -3.09 6.49
C ASN A 154 -3.02 -2.18 7.24
N ALA A 155 -3.16 -2.28 8.56
CA ALA A 155 -3.97 -1.32 9.31
C ALA A 155 -3.45 0.11 8.99
N PRO A 156 -4.32 1.04 8.53
CA PRO A 156 -3.87 2.37 8.13
C PRO A 156 -3.34 3.09 9.37
N GLY A 157 -2.02 3.18 9.48
CA GLY A 157 -1.35 3.98 10.51
C GLY A 157 -1.67 5.45 10.37
N ARG A 158 -1.27 6.26 11.34
CA ARG A 158 -1.38 7.71 11.23
C ARG A 158 -0.50 8.19 10.07
N ASN A 159 -1.07 9.08 9.28
CA ASN A 159 -0.35 9.81 8.25
C ASN A 159 -0.30 11.28 8.63
N GLY A 160 0.85 11.89 8.44
CA GLY A 160 1.07 13.31 8.65
C GLY A 160 1.66 13.93 7.41
N TYR A 161 1.30 15.18 7.14
CA TYR A 161 2.10 16.03 6.28
C TYR A 161 2.48 17.27 7.06
N ILE A 162 3.74 17.66 6.92
CA ILE A 162 4.25 18.91 7.48
C ILE A 162 5.03 19.64 6.39
N THR A 163 4.65 20.87 6.13
CA THR A 163 5.36 21.76 5.22
C THR A 163 6.08 22.80 6.06
N VAL A 164 7.40 22.83 5.94
CA VAL A 164 8.26 23.75 6.67
C VAL A 164 9.03 24.63 5.70
N ARG A 165 9.26 25.86 6.14
CA ARG A 165 10.05 26.88 5.45
C ARG A 165 11.38 26.98 6.18
N ILE A 166 12.47 26.64 5.50
CA ILE A 166 13.83 26.65 6.06
C ILE A 166 14.68 27.63 5.27
N PRO A 167 15.49 28.48 5.92
CA PRO A 167 16.44 29.34 5.22
C PRO A 167 17.27 28.55 4.21
N THR A 168 17.41 29.06 3.00
CA THR A 168 18.01 28.31 1.87
C THR A 168 19.44 27.84 2.15
N ASP A 169 20.20 28.59 2.94
CA ASP A 169 21.56 28.23 3.37
C ASP A 169 21.61 27.00 4.31
N LYS A 170 20.50 26.72 5.00
CA LYS A 170 20.37 25.66 6.00
C LYS A 170 19.59 24.44 5.53
N LEU A 171 19.08 24.45 4.30
CA LEU A 171 18.33 23.35 3.71
C LEU A 171 19.10 22.01 3.74
N GLY A 172 20.38 22.03 3.37
CA GLY A 172 21.21 20.83 3.30
C GLY A 172 21.37 20.17 4.69
N GLU A 173 21.71 20.97 5.70
CA GLU A 173 21.84 20.52 7.10
C GLU A 173 20.50 19.98 7.63
N PHE A 174 19.40 20.68 7.35
CA PHE A 174 18.07 20.27 7.79
C PHE A 174 17.65 18.93 7.16
N THR A 175 17.73 18.79 5.84
CA THR A 175 17.29 17.55 5.16
C THR A 175 18.14 16.34 5.56
N ALA A 176 19.45 16.52 5.80
CA ALA A 176 20.30 15.46 6.32
C ALA A 176 19.87 15.04 7.73
N LEU A 177 19.59 16.00 8.62
CA LEU A 177 19.09 15.71 9.97
C LEU A 177 17.75 14.97 9.93
N VAL A 178 16.82 15.41 9.08
CA VAL A 178 15.52 14.74 8.91
C VAL A 178 15.71 13.28 8.47
N GLY A 179 16.69 13.01 7.61
CA GLY A 179 17.05 11.65 7.22
C GLY A 179 17.59 10.76 8.34
N THR A 180 18.05 11.34 9.46
CA THR A 180 18.47 10.58 10.65
C THR A 180 17.33 10.33 11.65
N LEU A 181 16.23 11.08 11.57
CA LEU A 181 15.10 10.98 12.50
C LEU A 181 14.12 9.85 12.15
N GLY A 182 14.16 9.35 10.92
CA GLY A 182 13.26 8.29 10.45
C GLY A 182 13.77 7.62 9.19
N ASN A 183 13.03 6.64 8.69
CA ASN A 183 13.38 5.92 7.47
C ASN A 183 12.86 6.67 6.25
N VAL A 184 13.75 7.30 5.49
CA VAL A 184 13.38 8.03 4.26
C VAL A 184 13.17 7.05 3.10
N THR A 185 11.93 6.82 2.70
CA THR A 185 11.61 5.93 1.57
C THR A 185 11.73 6.62 0.22
N GLN A 186 11.51 7.94 0.18
CA GLN A 186 11.64 8.75 -1.02
C GLN A 186 12.13 10.15 -0.67
N LYS A 187 13.04 10.69 -1.49
CA LYS A 187 13.50 12.07 -1.42
C LYS A 187 13.62 12.62 -2.84
N ASP A 188 12.86 13.67 -3.10
CA ASP A 188 12.93 14.44 -4.34
C ASP A 188 13.38 15.87 -4.04
N GLU A 189 14.39 16.33 -4.74
CA GLU A 189 14.92 17.69 -4.61
C GLU A 189 14.83 18.39 -5.97
N ASN A 190 14.12 19.52 -5.99
CA ASN A 190 13.93 20.32 -7.18
C ASN A 190 14.48 21.73 -6.95
N SER A 191 15.22 22.23 -7.93
CA SER A 191 15.73 23.61 -7.95
C SER A 191 15.26 24.29 -9.22
N GLN A 192 14.63 25.46 -9.08
CA GLN A 192 14.13 26.24 -10.19
C GLN A 192 14.81 27.61 -10.21
N ASP A 193 15.52 27.91 -11.28
CA ASP A 193 16.07 29.26 -11.52
C ASP A 193 14.98 30.16 -12.08
N ILE A 194 14.59 31.18 -11.31
CA ILE A 194 13.59 32.17 -11.67
C ILE A 194 14.21 33.56 -11.91
N THR A 195 15.53 33.65 -12.12
CA THR A 195 16.23 34.94 -12.27
C THR A 195 15.65 35.77 -13.40
N LEU A 196 15.39 35.16 -14.56
CA LEU A 196 14.77 35.83 -15.71
C LEU A 196 13.33 36.25 -15.39
N THR A 197 12.52 35.33 -14.86
CA THR A 197 11.13 35.62 -14.49
C THR A 197 11.03 36.76 -13.48
N TYR A 198 11.91 36.78 -12.47
CA TYR A 198 11.94 37.84 -11.46
C TYR A 198 12.27 39.20 -12.08
N ALA A 199 13.32 39.26 -12.91
CA ALA A 199 13.72 40.48 -13.60
C ALA A 199 12.62 41.01 -14.54
N ASP A 200 11.96 40.11 -15.27
CA ASP A 200 10.83 40.46 -16.14
C ASP A 200 9.65 41.02 -15.35
N THR A 201 9.28 40.39 -14.23
CA THR A 201 8.20 40.86 -13.36
C THR A 201 8.53 42.23 -12.75
N GLU A 202 9.78 42.44 -12.33
CA GLU A 202 10.25 43.74 -11.83
C GLU A 202 10.20 44.81 -12.92
N ALA A 203 10.64 44.50 -14.14
CA ALA A 203 10.58 45.40 -15.29
C ALA A 203 9.13 45.79 -15.62
N ARG A 204 8.19 44.82 -15.61
CA ARG A 204 6.75 45.08 -15.81
C ARG A 204 6.18 45.98 -14.74
N LYS A 205 6.48 45.73 -13.47
CA LYS A 205 6.07 46.60 -12.36
C LYS A 205 6.59 48.03 -12.56
N LYS A 206 7.85 48.18 -12.94
CA LYS A 206 8.44 49.51 -13.19
C LYS A 206 7.78 50.24 -14.37
N ALA A 207 7.47 49.52 -15.45
CA ALA A 207 6.76 50.10 -16.59
C ALA A 207 5.36 50.58 -16.19
N LEU A 208 4.61 49.79 -15.41
CA LEU A 208 3.30 50.18 -14.88
C LEU A 208 3.38 51.36 -13.90
N GLN A 209 4.45 51.47 -13.12
CA GLN A 209 4.68 52.61 -12.23
C GLN A 209 4.82 53.91 -13.03
N VAL A 210 5.59 53.88 -14.12
CA VAL A 210 5.73 55.02 -15.03
C VAL A 210 4.40 55.35 -15.72
N GLU A 211 3.62 54.33 -16.10
CA GLU A 211 2.29 54.54 -16.65
C GLU A 211 1.35 55.21 -15.63
N TYR A 212 1.36 54.74 -14.38
CA TYR A 212 0.58 55.31 -13.28
C TYR A 212 0.89 56.80 -13.08
N GLU A 213 2.18 57.18 -13.03
CA GLU A 213 2.61 58.57 -12.89
C GLU A 213 2.16 59.44 -14.07
N ARG A 214 2.22 58.92 -15.29
CA ARG A 214 1.71 59.63 -16.48
C ARG A 214 0.20 59.80 -16.45
N LEU A 215 -0.54 58.76 -16.06
CA LEU A 215 -2.00 58.82 -15.93
C LEU A 215 -2.42 59.83 -14.87
N MET A 216 -1.72 59.89 -13.74
CA MET A 216 -1.91 60.93 -12.72
C MET A 216 -1.70 62.33 -13.28
N ALA A 217 -0.59 62.56 -13.99
CA ALA A 217 -0.30 63.86 -14.59
C ALA A 217 -1.30 64.26 -15.70
N LEU A 218 -1.90 63.29 -16.39
CA LEU A 218 -2.99 63.53 -17.35
C LEU A 218 -4.31 63.83 -16.64
N LEU A 219 -4.60 63.15 -15.53
CA LEU A 219 -5.79 63.35 -14.72
C LEU A 219 -5.82 64.77 -14.13
N GLU A 220 -4.68 65.28 -13.66
CA GLU A 220 -4.55 66.66 -13.16
C GLU A 220 -4.88 67.73 -14.22
N LYS A 221 -4.73 67.40 -15.51
CA LYS A 221 -4.98 68.31 -16.64
C LYS A 221 -6.31 68.04 -17.34
N ALA A 222 -7.08 67.05 -16.89
CA ALA A 222 -8.31 66.65 -17.55
C ALA A 222 -9.45 67.62 -17.22
N GLU A 223 -10.00 68.27 -18.25
CA GLU A 223 -11.08 69.25 -18.10
C GLU A 223 -12.47 68.66 -18.37
N SER A 224 -12.57 67.53 -19.10
CA SER A 224 -13.84 66.88 -19.41
C SER A 224 -14.13 65.71 -18.48
N LEU A 225 -15.39 65.60 -18.04
CA LEU A 225 -15.84 64.52 -17.15
C LEU A 225 -15.61 63.13 -17.76
N ASP A 226 -15.85 62.97 -19.06
CA ASP A 226 -15.62 61.70 -19.77
C ASP A 226 -14.13 61.30 -19.73
N SER A 227 -13.21 62.26 -19.85
CA SER A 227 -11.77 62.00 -19.75
C SER A 227 -11.37 61.60 -18.34
N VAL A 228 -11.95 62.25 -17.32
CA VAL A 228 -11.72 61.91 -15.91
C VAL A 228 -12.16 60.48 -15.62
N VAL A 229 -13.39 60.11 -16.01
CA VAL A 229 -13.91 58.75 -15.80
C VAL A 229 -13.06 57.70 -16.51
N ALA A 230 -12.64 57.97 -17.75
CA ALA A 230 -11.78 57.06 -18.51
C ALA A 230 -10.39 56.89 -17.86
N LEU A 231 -9.78 57.98 -17.40
CA LEU A 231 -8.48 57.97 -16.72
C LEU A 231 -8.56 57.28 -15.37
N GLU A 232 -9.60 57.52 -14.56
CA GLU A 232 -9.81 56.83 -13.28
C GLU A 232 -9.98 55.32 -13.47
N SER A 233 -10.73 54.90 -14.50
CA SER A 233 -10.88 53.49 -14.85
C SER A 233 -9.53 52.84 -15.18
N ARG A 234 -8.74 53.47 -16.05
CA ARG A 234 -7.39 52.96 -16.40
C ARG A 234 -6.46 52.96 -15.20
N LEU A 235 -6.53 53.99 -14.37
CA LEU A 235 -5.71 54.10 -13.17
C LEU A 235 -6.03 53.00 -12.15
N SER A 236 -7.32 52.69 -11.96
CA SER A 236 -7.76 51.59 -11.10
C SER A 236 -7.16 50.25 -11.57
N GLU A 237 -7.21 50.00 -12.88
CA GLU A 237 -6.61 48.80 -13.48
C GLU A 237 -5.09 48.76 -13.28
N VAL A 238 -4.38 49.86 -13.53
CA VAL A 238 -2.93 49.93 -13.35
C VAL A 238 -2.53 49.71 -11.88
N ARG A 239 -3.30 50.26 -10.93
CA ARG A 239 -3.09 50.02 -9.49
C ARG A 239 -3.24 48.54 -9.15
N TYR A 240 -4.32 47.90 -9.62
CA TYR A 240 -4.52 46.47 -9.41
C TYR A 240 -3.36 45.64 -9.97
N GLN A 241 -2.88 45.96 -11.18
CA GLN A 241 -1.74 45.28 -11.78
C GLN A 241 -0.44 45.51 -10.99
N LEU A 242 -0.18 46.73 -10.52
CA LEU A 242 0.96 47.04 -9.65
C LEU A 242 0.92 46.22 -8.36
N ASP A 243 -0.23 46.13 -7.70
CA ASP A 243 -0.40 45.36 -6.47
C ASP A 243 -0.18 43.86 -6.70
N ASN A 244 -0.68 43.33 -7.82
CA ASN A 244 -0.46 41.95 -8.21
C ASN A 244 1.03 41.64 -8.42
N TYR A 245 1.73 42.40 -9.27
CA TYR A 245 3.16 42.16 -9.52
C TYR A 245 4.02 42.43 -8.29
N SER A 246 3.64 43.41 -7.45
CA SER A 246 4.30 43.64 -6.16
C SER A 246 4.14 42.45 -5.22
N SER A 247 2.96 41.84 -5.18
CA SER A 247 2.68 40.64 -4.39
C SER A 247 3.42 39.41 -4.93
N GLU A 248 3.52 39.29 -6.25
CA GLU A 248 4.26 38.22 -6.91
C GLU A 248 5.77 38.29 -6.60
N LEU A 249 6.37 39.49 -6.65
CA LEU A 249 7.78 39.69 -6.27
C LEU A 249 8.02 39.32 -4.80
N ARG A 250 7.15 39.76 -3.87
CA ARG A 250 7.25 39.37 -2.45
C ARG A 250 7.18 37.85 -2.27
N ARG A 251 6.34 37.17 -3.06
CA ARG A 251 6.26 35.71 -3.07
C ARG A 251 7.57 35.09 -3.54
N TYR A 252 8.14 35.58 -4.65
CA TYR A 252 9.43 35.08 -5.14
C TYR A 252 10.56 35.30 -4.15
N ASP A 253 10.64 36.47 -3.52
CA ASP A 253 11.65 36.74 -2.51
C ASP A 253 11.53 35.76 -1.33
N SER A 254 10.31 35.52 -0.83
CA SER A 254 10.07 34.50 0.20
C SER A 254 10.49 33.09 -0.22
N LEU A 255 10.24 32.70 -1.48
CA LEU A 255 10.60 31.38 -2.02
C LEU A 255 12.10 31.20 -2.28
N VAL A 256 12.83 32.30 -2.47
CA VAL A 256 14.29 32.30 -2.66
C VAL A 256 14.99 32.30 -1.31
N ASP A 257 14.51 33.11 -0.37
CA ASP A 257 15.08 33.21 0.97
C ASP A 257 14.80 31.94 1.79
N PHE A 258 13.61 31.35 1.63
CA PHE A 258 13.19 30.13 2.31
C PHE A 258 12.86 29.00 1.34
N SER A 259 13.61 27.92 1.46
CA SER A 259 13.33 26.66 0.78
C SER A 259 12.10 25.97 1.38
N THR A 260 11.30 25.34 0.51
CA THR A 260 10.12 24.58 0.91
C THR A 260 10.51 23.14 1.17
N VAL A 261 10.23 22.61 2.37
CA VAL A 261 10.40 21.18 2.66
C VAL A 261 9.06 20.59 3.05
N THR A 262 8.55 19.69 2.22
CA THR A 262 7.34 18.92 2.49
C THR A 262 7.75 17.54 2.98
N VAL A 263 7.35 17.19 4.18
CA VAL A 263 7.60 15.87 4.77
C VAL A 263 6.29 15.15 4.95
N ASN A 264 6.12 14.07 4.20
CA ASN A 264 5.03 13.11 4.36
C ASN A 264 5.51 12.03 5.33
N ILE A 265 4.74 11.77 6.38
CA ILE A 265 5.11 10.92 7.49
C ILE A 265 4.10 9.80 7.58
N ASN A 266 4.56 8.58 7.46
CA ASN A 266 3.76 7.37 7.58
C ASN A 266 4.16 6.64 8.87
N GLU A 267 3.19 6.44 9.77
CA GLU A 267 3.40 5.61 10.95
C GLU A 267 3.33 4.12 10.56
N VAL A 268 4.42 3.38 10.75
CA VAL A 268 4.53 1.97 10.37
C VAL A 268 4.99 1.12 11.55
N LYS A 269 4.46 -0.11 11.68
CA LYS A 269 4.97 -1.08 12.67
C LYS A 269 6.37 -1.61 12.29
N ARG A 270 6.63 -1.77 10.99
CA ARG A 270 7.91 -2.23 10.44
C ARG A 270 8.31 -1.29 9.30
N PHE A 271 9.58 -0.91 9.26
CA PHE A 271 10.10 -0.07 8.18
C PHE A 271 10.14 -0.84 6.88
N THR A 272 9.71 -0.21 5.79
CA THR A 272 9.95 -0.69 4.45
C THR A 272 11.46 -0.62 4.19
N PRO A 273 12.11 -1.71 3.75
CA PRO A 273 13.50 -1.67 3.38
C PRO A 273 13.72 -0.57 2.34
N GLN A 274 14.65 0.35 2.59
CA GLN A 274 15.03 1.30 1.56
C GLN A 274 15.45 0.52 0.32
N GLN A 275 14.96 0.95 -0.83
CA GLN A 275 15.16 0.28 -2.10
C GLN A 275 16.61 0.50 -2.57
N SER A 276 17.57 0.00 -1.79
CA SER A 276 18.97 -0.06 -2.10
C SER A 276 19.34 -1.53 -2.19
N GLU A 277 19.78 -1.88 -3.39
CA GLU A 277 20.23 -3.21 -3.82
C GLU A 277 19.13 -4.24 -4.04
N LYS A 278 19.18 -4.86 -5.23
CA LYS A 278 18.36 -6.01 -5.60
C LYS A 278 18.58 -7.09 -4.54
N GLN A 279 17.69 -7.17 -3.55
CA GLN A 279 17.76 -8.18 -2.51
C GLN A 279 17.86 -9.55 -3.17
N GLY A 280 18.97 -10.25 -2.92
CA GLY A 280 19.17 -11.60 -3.41
C GLY A 280 18.06 -12.52 -2.89
N ILE A 281 17.78 -13.60 -3.61
CA ILE A 281 16.75 -14.58 -3.23
C ILE A 281 16.97 -15.08 -1.79
N GLY A 282 18.23 -15.23 -1.36
CA GLY A 282 18.58 -15.64 0.01
C GLY A 282 18.18 -14.63 1.09
N GLU A 283 18.36 -13.33 0.85
CA GLU A 283 18.03 -12.28 1.81
C GLU A 283 16.51 -12.10 1.97
N ARG A 284 15.77 -12.28 0.88
CA ARG A 284 14.30 -12.32 0.90
C ARG A 284 13.77 -13.51 1.70
N ILE A 285 14.43 -14.67 1.63
CA ILE A 285 14.05 -15.87 2.40
C ILE A 285 14.32 -15.65 3.90
N THR A 286 15.45 -15.04 4.26
CA THR A 286 15.77 -14.78 5.67
C THR A 286 14.85 -13.72 6.28
N ILE A 287 14.55 -12.64 5.55
CA ILE A 287 13.57 -11.64 5.98
C ILE A 287 12.19 -12.30 6.13
N GLY A 288 11.73 -13.04 5.13
CA GLY A 288 10.44 -13.72 5.18
C GLY A 288 10.31 -14.72 6.34
N LEU A 289 11.39 -15.43 6.71
CA LEU A 289 11.39 -16.36 7.84
C LEU A 289 11.33 -15.63 9.19
N GLN A 290 12.00 -14.48 9.30
CA GLN A 290 11.95 -13.63 10.49
C GLN A 290 10.57 -12.99 10.68
N GLU A 291 9.94 -12.56 9.58
CA GLU A 291 8.55 -12.09 9.58
C GLU A 291 7.59 -13.20 9.99
N THR A 292 7.77 -14.41 9.44
CA THR A 292 6.96 -15.59 9.80
C THR A 292 7.06 -15.93 11.29
N TRP A 293 8.24 -15.79 11.90
CA TRP A 293 8.42 -16.06 13.34
C TRP A 293 7.67 -15.05 14.23
N LEU A 294 7.68 -13.77 13.86
CA LEU A 294 6.91 -12.75 14.56
C LEU A 294 5.40 -13.00 14.40
N ASP A 295 4.97 -13.36 13.20
CA ASP A 295 3.57 -13.66 12.91
C ASP A 295 3.09 -14.93 13.64
N ILE A 296 3.95 -15.94 13.84
CA ILE A 296 3.65 -17.11 14.69
C ILE A 296 3.47 -16.70 16.15
N ARG A 297 4.29 -15.77 16.66
CA ARG A 297 4.18 -15.28 18.04
C ARG A 297 2.87 -14.52 18.25
N ASP A 298 2.58 -13.60 17.35
CA ASP A 298 1.38 -12.78 17.43
C ASP A 298 0.12 -13.66 17.23
N GLY A 299 0.17 -14.61 16.29
CA GLY A 299 -0.87 -15.63 16.08
C GLY A 299 -1.06 -16.61 17.26
N ALA A 300 -0.02 -16.88 18.05
CA ALA A 300 -0.15 -17.67 19.28
C ALA A 300 -0.95 -16.92 20.36
N GLY A 301 -0.83 -15.59 20.41
CA GLY A 301 -1.67 -14.73 21.25
C GLY A 301 -3.13 -14.78 20.82
N ASP A 302 -3.39 -14.65 19.52
CA ASP A 302 -4.74 -14.73 18.94
C ASP A 302 -5.38 -16.10 19.15
N PHE A 303 -4.62 -17.19 19.02
CA PHE A 303 -5.10 -18.53 19.32
C PHE A 303 -5.53 -18.66 20.79
N LEU A 304 -4.79 -18.06 21.71
CA LEU A 304 -5.10 -18.08 23.14
C LEU A 304 -6.39 -17.30 23.42
N VAL A 305 -6.55 -16.13 22.80
CA VAL A 305 -7.78 -15.33 22.89
C VAL A 305 -8.97 -16.11 22.31
N TRP A 306 -8.83 -16.71 21.12
CA TRP A 306 -9.85 -17.56 20.51
C TRP A 306 -10.24 -18.73 21.42
N PHE A 307 -9.25 -19.46 21.97
CA PHE A 307 -9.47 -20.60 22.86
C PHE A 307 -10.22 -20.23 24.14
N VAL A 308 -9.92 -19.07 24.72
CA VAL A 308 -10.56 -18.60 25.96
C VAL A 308 -11.98 -18.09 25.68
N VAL A 309 -12.19 -17.34 24.60
CA VAL A 309 -13.51 -16.82 24.21
C VAL A 309 -14.47 -17.95 23.83
N ASP A 310 -13.98 -18.98 23.13
CA ASP A 310 -14.80 -20.12 22.68
C ASP A 310 -14.90 -21.26 23.70
N LEU A 311 -14.20 -21.17 24.83
CA LEU A 311 -14.26 -22.12 25.95
C LEU A 311 -15.69 -22.53 26.38
N PRO A 312 -16.67 -21.62 26.52
CA PRO A 312 -18.06 -22.01 26.82
C PRO A 312 -18.69 -22.88 25.73
N TYR A 313 -18.45 -22.61 24.45
CA TYR A 313 -18.94 -23.43 23.34
C TYR A 313 -18.24 -24.80 23.31
N ILE A 314 -16.93 -24.83 23.56
CA ILE A 314 -16.13 -26.06 23.66
C ILE A 314 -16.64 -26.95 24.81
N LEU A 315 -16.98 -26.38 25.96
CA LEU A 315 -17.55 -27.12 27.09
C LEU A 315 -18.92 -27.72 26.77
N ILE A 316 -19.80 -26.96 26.09
CA ILE A 316 -21.11 -27.47 25.64
C ILE A 316 -20.93 -28.63 24.65
N PHE A 317 -20.01 -28.49 23.70
CA PHE A 317 -19.71 -29.54 22.73
C PHE A 317 -19.12 -30.78 23.40
N ALA A 318 -18.17 -30.61 24.33
CA ALA A 318 -17.59 -31.72 25.10
C ALA A 318 -18.67 -32.46 25.93
N ALA A 319 -19.57 -31.73 26.58
CA ALA A 319 -20.69 -32.31 27.33
C ALA A 319 -21.63 -33.11 26.40
N PHE A 320 -21.91 -32.61 25.20
CA PHE A 320 -22.72 -33.31 24.20
C PHE A 320 -22.06 -34.62 23.75
N VAL A 321 -20.75 -34.60 23.46
CA VAL A 321 -20.01 -35.82 23.07
C VAL A 321 -20.01 -36.86 24.19
N VAL A 322 -19.80 -36.44 25.44
CA VAL A 322 -19.87 -37.33 26.61
C VAL A 322 -21.27 -37.93 26.77
N LEU A 323 -22.32 -37.13 26.58
CA LEU A 323 -23.72 -37.59 26.63
C LEU A 323 -24.01 -38.64 25.56
N VAL A 324 -23.58 -38.41 24.32
CA VAL A 324 -23.74 -39.36 23.21
C VAL A 324 -23.01 -40.68 23.50
N ILE A 325 -21.75 -40.62 23.95
CA ILE A 325 -20.98 -41.81 24.33
C ILE A 325 -21.68 -42.57 25.47
N PHE A 326 -22.19 -41.86 26.48
CA PHE A 326 -22.91 -42.45 27.60
C PHE A 326 -24.18 -43.18 27.15
N LEU A 327 -25.00 -42.56 26.29
CA LEU A 327 -26.21 -43.16 25.74
C LEU A 327 -25.91 -44.41 24.89
N ILE A 328 -24.87 -44.37 24.06
CA ILE A 328 -24.44 -45.52 23.26
C ILE A 328 -23.99 -46.68 24.16
N ARG A 329 -23.16 -46.42 25.18
CA ARG A 329 -22.71 -47.45 26.13
C ARG A 329 -23.89 -48.08 26.88
N ARG A 330 -24.90 -47.28 27.24
CA ARG A 330 -26.11 -47.76 27.90
C ARG A 330 -26.97 -48.65 26.99
N GLY A 331 -27.08 -48.31 25.70
CA GLY A 331 -27.80 -49.11 24.70
C GLY A 331 -27.17 -50.49 24.46
N ILE A 332 -25.84 -50.55 24.40
CA ILE A 332 -25.09 -51.80 24.20
C ILE A 332 -25.24 -52.74 25.41
N LYS A 333 -25.28 -52.21 26.64
CA LYS A 333 -25.45 -53.01 27.86
C LYS A 333 -26.83 -53.66 27.95
N LYS A 334 -27.89 -52.98 27.50
CA LYS A 334 -29.27 -53.53 27.43
C LYS A 334 -29.43 -54.60 26.34
N SER A 335 -28.73 -54.46 25.21
CA SER A 335 -28.74 -55.45 24.12
C SER A 335 -28.11 -56.79 24.55
N ARG A 336 -27.04 -56.75 25.36
CA ARG A 336 -26.38 -57.96 25.90
C ARG A 336 -27.27 -58.76 26.86
N ALA A 337 -28.12 -58.11 27.64
CA ALA A 337 -29.06 -58.79 28.54
C ALA A 337 -30.18 -59.53 27.78
N LYS A 338 -30.61 -59.02 26.61
CA LYS A 338 -31.61 -59.69 25.78
C LYS A 338 -31.04 -60.87 24.97
N GLN A 339 -29.76 -60.83 24.58
CA GLN A 339 -29.10 -61.94 23.84
C GLN A 339 -28.75 -63.15 24.72
N ALA A 340 -28.73 -63.01 26.05
CA ALA A 340 -28.51 -64.12 26.99
C ALA A 340 -29.78 -64.96 27.27
N ALA A 341 -30.95 -64.53 26.78
CA ALA A 341 -32.25 -65.14 27.07
C ALA A 341 -32.91 -65.86 25.86
N ALA A 342 -32.17 -66.15 24.79
CA ALA A 342 -32.68 -66.95 23.66
C ALA A 342 -32.48 -68.47 23.92
N PRO A 343 -33.48 -69.34 23.69
CA PRO A 343 -33.37 -70.77 23.99
C PRO A 343 -32.43 -71.49 23.01
N ARG A 344 -31.62 -72.44 23.52
CA ARG A 344 -30.73 -73.32 22.74
C ARG A 344 -31.48 -74.61 22.36
N TYR A 345 -31.51 -74.97 21.08
CA TYR A 345 -31.88 -76.32 20.62
C TYR A 345 -30.65 -77.25 20.64
N PRO A 346 -30.76 -78.55 21.02
CA PRO A 346 -29.62 -79.47 21.03
C PRO A 346 -29.33 -80.10 19.64
N LEU A 347 -28.04 -80.27 19.34
CA LEU A 347 -27.50 -80.93 18.14
C LEU A 347 -27.20 -82.42 18.41
N TYR A 348 -27.55 -83.30 17.46
CA TYR A 348 -27.17 -84.72 17.45
C TYR A 348 -25.70 -84.93 16.99
N PRO A 349 -24.96 -85.92 17.54
CA PRO A 349 -23.63 -86.28 17.04
C PRO A 349 -23.68 -87.37 15.95
N GLN A 350 -22.86 -87.20 14.91
CA GLN A 350 -22.50 -88.22 13.92
C GLN A 350 -21.17 -88.90 14.35
N ALA A 351 -21.01 -90.20 14.13
CA ALA A 351 -19.76 -90.93 14.33
C ALA A 351 -19.32 -91.69 13.06
N PRO A 352 -18.00 -91.74 12.73
CA PRO A 352 -17.51 -92.19 11.42
C PRO A 352 -17.07 -93.68 11.36
N GLN A 353 -16.81 -94.10 10.12
CA GLN A 353 -16.68 -95.46 9.56
C GLN A 353 -15.49 -96.32 10.04
N GLY A 354 -15.76 -97.63 10.24
CA GLY A 354 -14.97 -98.73 9.66
C GLY A 354 -13.95 -99.49 10.53
N PHE A 355 -14.36 -100.61 11.14
CA PHE A 355 -13.50 -101.77 11.46
C PHE A 355 -14.34 -103.06 11.64
N VAL A 356 -13.89 -104.18 11.05
CA VAL A 356 -14.39 -105.59 11.13
C VAL A 356 -13.12 -106.46 11.25
N PRO A 357 -13.04 -107.72 11.78
CA PRO A 357 -14.02 -108.75 12.18
C PRO A 357 -13.60 -109.47 13.54
N PRO A 358 -13.95 -110.75 13.91
CA PRO A 358 -14.78 -111.79 13.29
C PRO A 358 -15.82 -112.57 14.16
N VAL A 359 -16.73 -113.21 13.41
CA VAL A 359 -17.61 -114.38 13.58
C VAL A 359 -17.52 -115.19 14.89
N GLN A 360 -18.69 -115.49 15.51
CA GLN A 360 -19.12 -116.87 15.77
C GLN A 360 -20.63 -117.01 16.06
N ASN A 361 -21.14 -118.13 15.54
CA ASN A 361 -22.51 -118.56 15.30
C ASN A 361 -23.03 -119.38 16.48
N THR A 362 -24.25 -119.14 16.97
CA THR A 362 -25.08 -120.21 17.56
C THR A 362 -26.58 -119.85 17.49
N THR A 363 -27.26 -120.54 16.56
CA THR A 363 -28.52 -121.30 16.77
C THR A 363 -29.79 -120.60 17.30
N ASN A 364 -30.67 -120.30 16.34
CA ASN A 364 -32.13 -120.61 16.24
C ASN A 364 -32.56 -121.93 16.95
N PRO A 365 -33.84 -122.35 17.07
CA PRO A 365 -35.16 -121.80 16.68
C PRO A 365 -36.13 -121.69 17.88
N GLU A 366 -37.42 -121.32 17.81
CA GLU A 366 -38.54 -121.99 17.15
C GLU A 366 -39.80 -121.15 17.47
N HIS A 367 -40.47 -120.58 16.45
CA HIS A 367 -41.71 -121.06 15.82
C HIS A 367 -42.98 -120.85 16.69
N LYS A 368 -43.97 -120.15 16.13
CA LYS A 368 -45.30 -120.71 15.73
C LYS A 368 -46.35 -120.18 16.72
N ASP A 369 -47.53 -119.67 16.40
CA ASP A 369 -48.28 -119.44 15.17
C ASP A 369 -49.53 -118.61 15.57
N GLU A 370 -50.13 -117.95 14.57
CA GLU A 370 -51.58 -117.80 14.33
C GLU A 370 -52.48 -117.12 15.40
N ASN A 371 -53.55 -116.40 15.08
CA ASN A 371 -54.49 -116.61 13.99
C ASN A 371 -55.34 -115.34 13.76
N LYS A 372 -55.64 -115.12 12.47
CA LYS A 372 -56.85 -114.55 11.86
C LYS A 372 -57.39 -113.17 12.24
#